data_AF-A0A9D8A4U0-F1
#
_entry.id   AF-A0A9D8A4U0-F1
#
_cell.length_a   1.000
_cell.length_b   1.000
_cell.length_c   1.000
_cell.angle_alpha   90.00
_cell.angle_beta   90.00
_cell.angle_gamma   90.00
#
_symmetry.space_group_name_H-M   'P 1'
#
loop_
_entity.id
_entity.type
_entity.pdbx_description
1 polymer ?
#
loop_
_entity_poly.entity_id
_entity_poly.type
_entity_poly.pdbx_seq_one_letter_code
_entity_poly.pdbx_strand_id
1 'polypeptide(L)'
;MTRLNAIVAVLFVAVFVNAIAVVYIKQQSRALYGDIRYLQKQQDDLAIEWGRLQIQHSTLVNHAFVEKVAREKLGMKSVQQPKYLVLQ
;
A
#
# COMPACT_ATOMS: atom_id res chain seq x y z
N MET A 1 55.09 -26.42 17.10
CA MET A 1 54.01 -26.90 16.21
C MET A 1 52.68 -27.11 16.93
N THR A 2 52.66 -27.65 18.16
CA THR A 2 51.42 -27.86 18.96
C THR A 2 50.59 -26.60 19.21
N ARG A 3 51.22 -25.44 19.44
CA ARG A 3 50.52 -24.15 19.65
C ARG A 3 49.74 -23.66 18.43
N LEU A 4 50.29 -23.85 17.22
CA LEU A 4 49.64 -23.44 15.97
C LEU A 4 48.40 -24.30 15.72
N ASN A 5 48.51 -25.61 15.94
CA ASN A 5 47.41 -26.56 15.76
C ASN A 5 46.25 -26.26 16.73
N ALA A 6 46.56 -25.86 17.97
CA ALA A 6 45.53 -25.45 18.94
C ALA A 6 44.78 -24.19 18.47
N ILE A 7 45.49 -23.20 17.93
CA ILE A 7 44.88 -21.96 17.40
C ILE A 7 43.97 -22.28 16.20
N VAL A 8 44.43 -23.14 15.28
CA VAL A 8 43.64 -23.57 14.12
C VAL A 8 42.38 -24.31 14.55
N ALA A 9 42.47 -25.20 15.54
CA ALA A 9 41.31 -25.91 16.07
C ALA A 9 40.28 -24.95 16.70
N VAL A 10 40.73 -23.97 17.48
CA VAL A 10 39.85 -22.95 18.08
C VAL A 10 39.17 -22.11 17.01
N LEU A 11 39.90 -21.66 16.00
CA LEU A 11 39.34 -20.91 14.86
C LEU A 11 38.29 -21.73 14.11
N PHE A 12 38.54 -23.02 13.90
CA PHE A 12 37.60 -23.90 13.21
C PHE A 12 36.27 -24.02 13.97
N VAL A 13 36.35 -24.22 15.29
CA VAL A 13 35.17 -24.26 16.16
C VAL A 13 34.45 -22.91 16.17
N ALA A 14 35.18 -21.79 16.25
CA ALA A 14 34.59 -20.46 16.23
C ALA A 14 33.80 -20.18 14.93
N VAL A 15 34.34 -20.57 13.77
CA VAL A 15 33.65 -20.46 12.48
C VAL A 15 32.40 -21.33 12.44
N PHE A 16 32.47 -22.55 12.97
CA PHE A 16 31.31 -23.45 13.05
C PHE A 16 30.18 -22.87 13.92
N VAL A 17 30.53 -22.36 15.10
CA VAL A 17 29.57 -21.71 16.00
C VAL A 17 28.95 -20.49 15.34
N ASN A 18 29.76 -19.68 14.64
CA ASN A 18 29.27 -18.51 13.91
C ASN A 18 28.28 -18.91 12.79
N ALA A 19 28.59 -19.96 12.02
CA ALA A 19 27.71 -20.44 10.96
C ALA A 19 26.33 -20.88 11.52
N ILE A 20 26.33 -21.60 12.63
CA ILE A 20 25.09 -22.03 13.32
C ILE A 20 24.31 -20.82 13.86
N ALA A 21 25.00 -19.87 14.49
CA ALA A 21 24.39 -18.65 15.02
C ALA A 21 23.72 -17.82 13.92
N VAL A 22 24.37 -17.65 12.76
CA VAL A 22 23.80 -16.95 11.61
C VAL A 22 22.54 -17.66 11.08
N VAL A 23 22.55 -19.00 10.99
CA VAL A 23 21.37 -19.77 10.57
C VAL A 23 20.22 -19.60 11.57
N TYR A 24 20.51 -19.62 12.88
CA TYR A 24 19.53 -19.42 13.93
C TYR A 24 18.91 -18.01 13.88
N ILE A 25 19.74 -16.97 13.78
CA ILE A 25 19.29 -15.58 13.64
C ILE A 25 18.45 -15.42 12.36
N LYS A 26 18.87 -16.02 11.25
CA LYS A 26 18.12 -15.98 9.98
C LYS A 26 16.77 -16.68 10.09
N GLN A 27 16.69 -17.80 10.82
CA GLN A 27 15.43 -18.49 11.07
C GLN A 27 14.50 -17.67 11.96
N GLN A 28 15.04 -17.00 12.99
CA GLN A 28 14.26 -16.12 13.85
C GLN A 28 13.79 -14.85 13.11
N SER A 29 14.60 -14.33 12.20
CA SER A 29 14.21 -13.23 11.32
C SER A 29 12.98 -13.58 10.49
N ARG A 30 12.86 -14.83 9.98
CA ARG A 30 11.66 -15.28 9.25
C ARG A 30 10.38 -15.25 10.11
N ALA A 31 10.49 -15.47 11.43
CA ALA A 31 9.35 -15.37 12.34
C ALA A 31 9.01 -13.90 12.67
N LEU A 32 10.02 -13.03 12.80
CA LEU A 32 9.85 -11.60 13.11
C LEU A 32 9.27 -10.78 11.94
N TYR A 33 9.23 -11.34 10.73
CA TYR A 33 8.58 -10.73 9.56
C TYR A 33 7.05 -10.87 9.56
N GLY A 34 6.44 -11.65 10.46
CA GLY A 34 4.98 -11.79 10.53
C GLY A 34 4.28 -10.49 10.94
N ASP A 35 4.76 -9.85 12.00
CA ASP A 35 4.09 -8.69 12.60
C ASP A 35 4.24 -7.43 11.74
N ILE A 36 5.41 -7.23 11.15
CA ILE A 36 5.65 -6.12 10.22
C ILE A 36 4.71 -6.22 9.00
N ARG A 37 4.46 -7.44 8.50
CA ARG A 37 3.54 -7.66 7.37
C ARG A 37 2.08 -7.38 7.74
N TYR A 38 1.68 -7.66 8.98
CA TYR A 38 0.31 -7.43 9.43
C TYR A 38 -0.03 -5.93 9.56
N LEU A 39 0.86 -5.13 10.16
CA LEU A 39 0.67 -3.68 10.24
C LEU A 39 0.76 -3.01 8.86
N GLN A 40 1.62 -3.51 7.97
CA GLN A 40 1.70 -3.02 6.59
C GLN A 40 0.38 -3.24 5.84
N LYS A 41 -0.21 -4.44 5.98
CA LYS A 41 -1.48 -4.77 5.33
C LYS A 41 -2.63 -3.87 5.77
N GLN A 42 -2.72 -3.54 7.06
CA GLN A 42 -3.75 -2.62 7.56
C GLN A 42 -3.60 -1.21 6.97
N GLN A 43 -2.36 -0.72 6.81
CA GLN A 43 -2.11 0.56 6.15
C GLN A 43 -2.51 0.53 4.68
N ASP A 44 -2.18 -0.54 3.96
CA ASP A 44 -2.51 -0.70 2.54
C ASP A 44 -4.03 -0.72 2.32
N ASP A 45 -4.77 -1.48 3.14
CA ASP A 45 -6.23 -1.57 3.07
C ASP A 45 -6.89 -0.19 3.30
N LEU A 46 -6.41 0.57 4.29
CA LEU A 46 -6.92 1.92 4.58
C LEU A 46 -6.60 2.92 3.46
N ALA A 47 -5.42 2.81 2.84
CA ALA A 47 -5.02 3.64 1.71
C ALA A 47 -5.89 3.40 0.46
N ILE A 48 -6.25 2.15 0.20
CA ILE A 48 -7.16 1.78 -0.90
C ILE A 48 -8.54 2.40 -0.65
N GLU A 49 -9.06 2.30 0.57
CA GLU A 49 -10.37 2.85 0.92
C GLU A 49 -10.39 4.38 0.81
N TRP A 50 -9.34 5.05 1.29
CA TRP A 50 -9.14 6.48 1.10
C TRP A 50 -9.08 6.90 -0.37
N GLY A 51 -8.34 6.16 -1.21
CA GLY A 51 -8.27 6.40 -2.64
C GLY A 51 -9.64 6.28 -3.32
N ARG A 52 -10.42 5.27 -2.94
CA ARG A 52 -11.79 5.08 -3.43
C ARG A 52 -12.71 6.25 -3.02
N LEU A 53 -12.62 6.71 -1.78
CA LEU A 53 -13.41 7.85 -1.29
C LEU A 53 -13.07 9.14 -2.04
N GLN A 54 -11.78 9.39 -2.29
CA GLN A 54 -11.32 10.57 -2.99
C GLN A 54 -11.79 10.59 -4.45
N ILE A 55 -11.81 9.44 -5.12
CA ILE A 55 -12.37 9.31 -6.48
C ILE A 55 -13.88 9.62 -6.46
N GLN A 56 -14.63 9.10 -5.48
CA GLN A 56 -16.05 9.40 -5.35
C GLN A 56 -16.33 10.91 -5.16
N HIS A 57 -15.52 11.60 -4.33
CA HIS A 57 -15.65 13.04 -4.14
C HIS A 57 -15.18 13.87 -5.35
N SER A 58 -14.18 13.39 -6.10
CA SER A 58 -13.68 14.09 -7.29
C SER A 58 -14.75 14.23 -8.39
N THR A 59 -15.67 13.27 -8.48
CA THR A 59 -16.79 13.31 -9.44
C THR A 59 -17.85 14.35 -9.04
N LEU A 60 -18.09 14.52 -7.73
CA LEU A 60 -19.08 15.48 -7.22
C LEU A 60 -18.60 16.94 -7.30
N VAL A 61 -17.31 17.19 -7.07
CA VAL A 61 -16.76 18.55 -7.12
C VAL A 61 -16.68 19.06 -8.55
N ASN A 62 -16.34 18.22 -9.54
CA ASN A 62 -16.18 18.68 -10.92
C ASN A 62 -17.53 18.92 -11.62
N HIS A 63 -18.53 18.05 -11.46
CA HIS A 63 -19.83 18.25 -12.08
C HIS A 63 -20.67 19.35 -11.42
N ALA A 64 -20.75 19.39 -10.08
CA ALA A 64 -21.56 20.39 -9.39
C ALA A 64 -21.01 21.81 -9.54
N PHE A 65 -19.68 21.96 -9.60
CA PHE A 65 -19.04 23.26 -9.77
C PHE A 65 -19.20 23.80 -11.18
N VAL A 66 -18.99 22.96 -12.21
CA VAL A 66 -19.19 23.37 -13.61
C VAL A 66 -20.66 23.72 -13.88
N GLU A 67 -21.60 22.95 -13.34
CA GLU A 67 -23.03 23.20 -13.54
C GLU A 67 -23.52 24.45 -12.78
N LYS A 68 -22.98 24.71 -11.58
CA LYS A 68 -23.26 25.95 -10.83
C LYS A 68 -22.68 27.18 -11.54
N VAL A 69 -21.43 27.11 -11.99
CA VAL A 69 -20.78 28.21 -12.72
C VAL A 69 -21.49 28.47 -14.06
N ALA A 70 -21.95 27.42 -14.76
CA ALA A 70 -22.75 27.57 -15.99
C ALA A 70 -24.15 28.17 -15.74
N ARG A 71 -24.81 27.80 -14.64
CA ARG A 71 -26.10 28.42 -14.27
C ARG A 71 -25.96 29.88 -13.87
N GLU A 72 -24.99 30.18 -13.00
CA GLU A 72 -24.86 31.51 -12.39
C GLU A 72 -24.18 32.53 -13.30
N LYS A 73 -23.17 32.14 -14.09
CA LYS A 73 -22.45 33.07 -14.99
C LYS A 73 -23.00 33.10 -16.42
N LEU A 74 -23.60 32.01 -16.91
CA LEU A 74 -24.07 31.91 -18.30
C LEU A 74 -25.61 31.91 -18.43
N GLY A 75 -26.36 32.00 -17.32
CA GLY A 75 -27.82 32.10 -17.34
C GLY A 75 -28.54 30.88 -17.94
N MET A 76 -27.87 29.72 -18.00
CA MET A 76 -28.45 28.51 -18.60
C MET A 76 -29.52 27.91 -17.68
N LYS A 77 -30.79 27.96 -18.12
CA LYS A 77 -31.87 27.14 -17.55
C LYS A 77 -31.73 25.70 -18.05
N SER A 78 -31.88 24.73 -17.16
CA SER A 78 -31.94 23.31 -17.50
C SER A 78 -33.10 23.07 -18.47
N VAL A 79 -32.78 22.60 -19.68
CA VAL A 79 -33.79 22.24 -20.68
C VAL A 79 -34.42 20.93 -20.19
N GLN A 80 -35.68 21.03 -19.74
CA GLN A 80 -36.53 19.86 -19.50
C GLN A 80 -36.54 19.00 -20.76
N GLN A 81 -36.34 17.71 -20.56
CA GLN A 81 -36.28 16.65 -21.56
C GLN A 81 -37.26 16.92 -22.72
N PRO A 82 -36.81 16.88 -24.00
CA PRO A 82 -37.74 16.92 -25.10
C PRO A 82 -38.63 15.67 -24.99
N LYS A 83 -39.86 15.91 -24.55
CA LYS A 83 -40.97 14.96 -24.59
C LYS A 83 -41.07 14.47 -26.04
N TYR A 84 -40.60 13.25 -26.28
CA TYR A 84 -40.77 12.57 -27.55
C TYR A 84 -42.27 12.44 -27.79
N LEU A 85 -42.80 13.34 -28.62
CA LEU A 85 -44.09 13.15 -29.24
C LEU A 85 -43.90 12.06 -30.28
N VAL A 86 -44.27 10.84 -29.90
CA VAL A 86 -44.54 9.75 -30.84
C VAL A 86 -45.67 10.24 -31.74
N LEU A 87 -45.32 10.71 -32.92
CA LEU A 87 -46.28 10.90 -34.01
C LEU A 87 -46.46 9.52 -34.66
N GLN A 88 -47.69 9.01 -34.54
CA GLN A 88 -48.21 7.92 -35.37
C GLN A 88 -48.19 8.30 -36.85
#